data_AF-A0A179ID95-F1
#
_entry.id   AF-A0A179ID95-F1
#
_cell.length_a   1.000
_cell.length_b   1.000
_cell.length_c   1.000
_cell.angle_alpha   90.00
_cell.angle_beta   90.00
_cell.angle_gamma   90.00
#
_symmetry.space_group_name_H-M   'P 1'
#
loop_
_entity.id
_entity.type
_entity.pdbx_description
1 polymer ?
#
loop_
_entity_poly.entity_id
_entity_poly.type
_entity_poly.pdbx_seq_one_letter_code
_entity_poly.pdbx_strand_id
1 'polypeptide(L)' 'MGKNVQWTSPARWVVDGNVWTGSGVTSGIDLIFAFIEEFFGKDIAHRIQGATEHKRTLDPCDDPYAAWNNVPASGHC' A
#
# COMPACT_ATOMS: atom_id res chain seq x y z
N MET A 1 -11.72 12.88 -10.66
CA MET A 1 -11.34 11.46 -10.63
C MET A 1 -11.82 10.77 -11.89
N GLY A 2 -11.10 9.76 -12.39
CA GLY A 2 -11.49 9.00 -13.59
C GLY A 2 -12.81 8.28 -13.35
N LYS A 3 -13.78 8.43 -14.27
CA LYS A 3 -15.18 7.99 -14.06
C LYS A 3 -15.37 6.48 -13.99
N ASN A 4 -14.45 5.70 -14.55
CA ASN A 4 -14.53 4.24 -14.65
C ASN A 4 -13.43 3.55 -13.83
N VAL A 5 -12.93 4.21 -12.79
CA VAL A 5 -11.92 3.68 -11.87
C VAL A 5 -12.57 3.50 -10.52
N GLN A 6 -12.37 2.33 -9.91
CA GLN A 6 -12.79 2.05 -8.54
C GLN A 6 -11.78 2.67 -7.56
N TRP A 7 -11.86 3.98 -7.37
CA TRP A 7 -11.03 4.67 -6.37
C TRP A 7 -11.28 4.09 -4.98
N THR A 8 -10.21 3.84 -4.24
CA THR A 8 -10.26 3.25 -2.91
C THR A 8 -9.55 4.15 -1.90
N SER A 9 -10.20 4.42 -0.78
CA SER A 9 -9.72 5.27 0.32
C SER A 9 -10.32 4.75 1.62
N PRO A 10 -9.54 4.54 2.70
CA PRO A 10 -8.16 5.01 2.93
C PRO A 10 -7.06 4.00 2.58
N ALA A 11 -6.92 3.59 1.31
CA ALA A 11 -5.87 2.67 0.91
C ALA A 11 -4.46 3.31 0.95
N ARG A 12 -3.50 2.62 1.56
CA ARG A 12 -2.06 2.79 1.34
C ARG A 12 -1.67 2.27 -0.03
N TRP A 13 -2.18 1.08 -0.38
CA TRP A 13 -2.01 0.49 -1.71
C TRP A 13 -3.20 -0.38 -2.10
N VAL A 14 -3.36 -0.57 -3.41
CA VAL A 14 -4.37 -1.46 -4.00
C VAL A 14 -3.67 -2.42 -4.96
N VAL A 15 -4.14 -3.67 -4.97
CA VAL A 15 -3.75 -4.70 -5.92
C VAL A 15 -4.97 -5.03 -6.78
N ASP A 16 -4.88 -4.78 -8.08
CA ASP A 16 -5.90 -5.14 -9.08
C ASP A 16 -5.25 -5.99 -10.17
N GLY A 17 -5.38 -7.32 -10.03
CA GLY A 17 -4.71 -8.29 -10.88
C GLY A 17 -3.19 -8.12 -10.85
N ASN A 18 -2.62 -7.69 -11.98
CA ASN A 18 -1.18 -7.45 -12.14
C ASN A 18 -0.77 -5.98 -11.96
N VAL A 19 -1.70 -5.09 -11.58
CA VAL A 19 -1.43 -3.67 -11.36
C VAL A 19 -1.45 -3.37 -9.86
N TRP A 20 -0.37 -2.77 -9.38
CA TRP A 20 -0.19 -2.40 -7.97
C TRP A 20 -0.01 -0.88 -7.91
N THR A 21 -0.85 -0.19 -7.15
CA THR A 21 -0.81 1.27 -7.01
C THR A 21 -0.68 1.65 -5.56
N GLY A 22 0.14 2.67 -5.26
CA GLY A 22 0.33 3.21 -3.92
C GLY A 22 -0.08 4.68 -3.85
N SER A 23 -0.50 5.12 -2.67
CA SER A 23 -1.00 6.49 -2.44
C SER A 23 0.14 7.51 -2.36
N GLY A 24 0.97 7.45 -1.31
CA GLY A 24 2.08 8.37 -1.07
C GLY A 24 3.45 7.67 -1.08
N VAL A 25 4.51 8.43 -0.77
CA VAL A 25 5.90 7.91 -0.76
C VAL A 25 6.07 6.73 0.21
N THR A 26 5.62 6.88 1.45
CA THR A 26 5.74 5.81 2.46
C THR A 26 4.82 4.63 2.17
N SER A 27 3.61 4.88 1.68
CA SER A 27 2.70 3.84 1.22
C SER A 27 3.28 3.04 0.04
N GLY A 28 4.05 3.71 -0.85
CA GLY A 28 4.81 3.07 -1.93
C GLY A 28 5.94 2.16 -1.42
N ILE A 29 6.63 2.54 -0.34
CA ILE A 29 7.64 1.66 0.28
C ILE A 29 6.97 0.40 0.85
N ASP A 30 5.85 0.56 1.57
CA ASP A 30 5.10 -0.57 2.13
C ASP A 30 4.53 -1.48 1.02
N LEU A 31 4.03 -0.90 -0.08
CA LEU A 31 3.63 -1.63 -1.29
C LEU A 31 4.76 -2.49 -1.85
N ILE A 32 5.99 -1.97 -1.94
CA ILE A 32 7.11 -2.74 -2.48
C ILE A 32 7.49 -3.88 -1.53
N PHE A 33 7.35 -3.71 -0.21
CA PHE A 33 7.50 -4.83 0.72
C PHE A 33 6.42 -5.90 0.53
N ALA A 34 5.16 -5.50 0.33
CA ALA A 34 4.07 -6.43 0.03
C ALA A 34 4.31 -7.17 -1.29
N PHE A 35 4.77 -6.46 -2.33
CA PHE A 35 5.16 -7.05 -3.62
C PHE A 35 6.31 -8.05 -3.47
N ILE A 36 7.35 -7.70 -2.71
CA ILE A 36 8.49 -8.59 -2.47
C ILE A 36 8.03 -9.86 -1.75
N GLU A 37 7.16 -9.72 -0.75
CA GLU A 37 6.62 -10.86 -0.01
C GLU A 37 5.78 -11.78 -0.89
N GLU A 38 4.93 -11.23 -1.77
CA GLU A 38 4.08 -11.98 -2.70
C GLU A 38 4.92 -12.79 -3.70
N PHE A 39 5.93 -12.18 -4.33
CA PHE A 39 6.65 -12.80 -5.44
C PHE A 39 7.96 -13.49 -5.06
N PHE A 40 8.58 -13.11 -3.95
CA PHE A 40 9.88 -13.62 -3.51
C PHE A 40 9.85 -14.22 -2.10
N GLY A 41 8.71 -14.14 -1.42
CA GLY A 41 8.51 -14.75 -0.11
C GLY A 41 8.90 -13.85 1.06
N LYS A 42 8.32 -14.18 2.22
CA LYS A 42 8.40 -13.40 3.46
C LYS A 42 9.83 -13.26 4.01
N ASP A 43 10.68 -14.27 3.85
CA ASP A 43 12.05 -14.23 4.36
C ASP A 43 12.91 -13.17 3.67
N ILE A 44 12.73 -13.01 2.35
CA ILE A 44 13.42 -11.96 1.57
C ILE A 44 12.90 -10.59 1.98
N ALA A 45 11.58 -10.41 2.08
CA ALA A 45 10.97 -9.17 2.54
C ALA A 45 11.46 -8.77 3.94
N HIS A 46 11.51 -9.72 4.88
CA HIS A 46 11.98 -9.48 6.25
C HIS A 46 13.48 -9.14 6.30
N ARG A 47 14.32 -9.83 5.51
CA ARG A 47 15.74 -9.49 5.41
C ARG A 47 15.96 -8.06 4.91
N ILE A 48 15.25 -7.66 3.86
CA ILE A 48 15.34 -6.30 3.31
C ILE A 48 14.82 -5.29 4.34
N GLN A 49 13.72 -5.60 5.02
CA GLN A 49 13.13 -4.75 6.05
C GLN A 49 14.13 -4.45 7.17
N GLY A 50 14.86 -5.48 7.63
CA GLY A 50 15.93 -5.32 8.62
C GLY A 50 17.10 -4.50 8.08
N ALA A 51 17.51 -4.74 6.82
CA ALA A 51 18.63 -4.03 6.21
C ALA A 51 18.36 -2.54 5.95
N THR A 52 17.10 -2.16 5.74
CA THR A 52 16.71 -0.76 5.56
C THR A 52 16.21 -0.10 6.85
N GLU A 53 16.19 -0.83 7.97
CA GLU A 53 15.65 -0.39 9.27
C GLU A 53 14.23 0.20 9.17
N HIS A 54 13.43 -0.29 8.21
CA HIS A 54 12.10 0.25 7.94
C HIS A 54 11.04 -0.50 8.73
N LYS A 55 10.19 0.23 9.46
CA LYS A 55 8.98 -0.35 10.04
C LYS A 55 7.84 -0.24 9.03
N ARG A 56 7.53 -1.36 8.35
CA ARG A 56 6.46 -1.40 7.35
C ARG A 56 5.06 -1.52 7.94
N THR A 57 4.09 -0.92 7.27
CA THR A 57 2.65 -1.18 7.50
C THR A 57 2.24 -2.42 6.72
N LEU A 58 1.49 -3.33 7.35
CA LEU A 58 1.01 -4.57 6.71
C LEU A 58 -0.44 -4.50 6.25
N ASP A 59 -1.22 -3.57 6.81
CA ASP A 59 -2.61 -3.35 6.41
C ASP A 59 -2.65 -2.37 5.22
N PRO A 60 -3.14 -2.80 4.04
CA PRO A 60 -3.31 -1.92 2.89
C PRO A 60 -4.32 -0.80 3.14
N CYS A 61 -5.20 -0.90 4.13
CA CYS A 61 -6.24 0.11 4.42
C CYS A 61 -5.87 1.07 5.57
N ASP A 62 -4.66 0.99 6.12
CA ASP A 62 -4.20 1.88 7.20
C ASP A 62 -3.46 3.13 6.64
N ASP A 63 -4.17 3.97 5.88
CA ASP A 63 -3.64 5.27 5.44
C ASP A 63 -4.23 6.44 6.26
N PRO A 64 -3.52 6.93 7.31
CA PRO A 64 -4.02 8.03 8.14
C PRO A 64 -4.08 9.37 7.38
N TYR A 65 -3.35 9.50 6.27
CA TYR A 65 -3.25 10.76 5.54
C TYR A 65 -4.52 11.05 4.74
N ALA A 66 -5.33 10.03 4.41
CA ALA A 66 -6.65 10.23 3.84
C ALA A 66 -7.53 11.06 4.79
N ALA A 67 -7.57 10.72 6.08
CA ALA A 67 -8.31 11.48 7.09
C ALA A 67 -7.75 12.90 7.27
N TRP A 68 -6.42 13.06 7.31
CA TRP A 68 -5.79 14.38 7.47
C TRP A 68 -6.10 15.34 6.33
N ASN A 69 -6.32 14.80 5.12
CA ASN A 69 -6.63 15.57 3.92
C ASN A 69 -8.13 15.54 3.55
N ASN A 70 -9.00 15.06 4.44
CA ASN A 70 -10.45 14.96 4.23
C ASN A 70 -10.84 14.21 2.94
N VAL A 71 -10.09 13.15 2.60
CA VAL A 71 -10.42 12.29 1.46
C VAL A 71 -11.57 11.35 1.89
N PRO A 72 -12.73 11.38 1.21
CA PRO A 72 -13.85 10.49 1.56
C PRO A 72 -13.49 9.01 1.43
N ALA A 73 -14.04 8.18 2.31
CA ALA A 73 -13.92 6.74 2.19
C ALA A 73 -14.64 6.23 0.93
N SER A 74 -14.06 5.24 0.26
CA SER A 74 -14.59 4.67 -0.97
C SER A 74 -13.90 3.35 -1.29
N GLY A 75 -14.55 2.49 -2.08
CA GLY A 75 -13.96 1.25 -2.55
C GLY A 75 -13.85 0.18 -1.47
N HIS A 76 -12.83 -0.67 -1.56
CA HIS A 76 -12.57 -1.76 -0.61
C HIS A 76 -11.42 -1.38 0.33
N CYS A 77 -11.63 -0.26 1.03
CA CYS A 77 -11.10 0.21 2.29
C CYS A 77 -12.15 1.21 2.81
#